data_AF-A0A961KEN7-F1
#
_entry.id   AF-A0A961KEN7-F1
#
_cell.length_a   1.000
_cell.length_b   1.000
_cell.length_c   1.000
_cell.angle_alpha   90.00
_cell.angle_beta   90.00
_cell.angle_gamma   90.00
#
_symmetry.space_group_name_H-M   'P 1'
#
loop_
_entity.id
_entity.type
_entity.pdbx_description
1 polymer ?
#
loop_
_entity_poly.entity_id
_entity_poly.type
_entity_poly.pdbx_seq_one_letter_code
_entity_poly.pdbx_strand_id
1 'polypeptide(L)'
;AWQQAIEQALSSADGLGARRESAARALALARSEGWTDNRLALSLMLVARVAPRDQGEEAMQALLQAADIYRHTPGGEVHAAHIDMHLAVQALATGQSQVALDLVQRALPYATRTENAAFLASLQFIRAEALAQLGQTDQAERLRLDSMAAARYGFGSDAAARTRLDEIARIGGAAHRLARL
;
A
#
# COMPACT_ATOMS: atom_id res chain seq x y z
N ALA A 1 20.56 -5.89 -16.65
CA ALA A 1 19.58 -6.97 -16.41
C ALA A 1 18.54 -6.60 -15.36
N TRP A 2 18.93 -6.29 -14.11
CA TRP A 2 17.96 -5.96 -13.04
C TRP A 2 17.06 -4.76 -13.37
N GLN A 3 17.64 -3.64 -13.80
CA GLN A 3 16.89 -2.43 -14.15
C GLN A 3 15.80 -2.70 -15.20
N GLN A 4 16.13 -3.43 -16.26
CA GLN A 4 15.18 -3.80 -17.30
C GLN A 4 14.02 -4.64 -16.73
N ALA A 5 14.31 -5.58 -15.81
CA ALA A 5 13.28 -6.37 -15.16
C ALA A 5 12.37 -5.50 -14.25
N ILE A 6 12.93 -4.48 -13.59
CA ILE A 6 12.15 -3.50 -12.81
C ILE A 6 11.24 -2.68 -13.73
N GLU A 7 11.77 -2.14 -14.83
CA GLU A 7 10.99 -1.35 -15.79
C GLU A 7 9.81 -2.15 -16.37
N GLN A 8 10.06 -3.42 -16.74
CA GLN A 8 9.01 -4.34 -17.21
C GLN A 8 7.99 -4.70 -16.12
N ALA A 9 8.41 -4.84 -14.86
CA ALA A 9 7.49 -5.08 -13.74
C ALA A 9 6.58 -3.88 -13.44
N LEU A 10 7.06 -2.66 -13.72
CA LEU A 10 6.34 -1.40 -13.51
C LEU A 10 5.44 -1.01 -14.68
N SER A 11 5.75 -1.48 -15.89
CA SER A 11 5.02 -1.20 -17.13
C SER A 11 3.52 -1.44 -16.99
N SER A 12 2.72 -0.44 -17.37
CA SER A 12 1.26 -0.56 -17.46
C SER A 12 0.80 -1.15 -18.80
N ALA A 13 1.69 -1.24 -19.79
CA ALA A 13 1.41 -1.83 -21.10
C ALA A 13 1.44 -3.36 -21.06
N ASP A 14 2.18 -3.94 -20.11
CA ASP A 14 2.35 -5.38 -19.99
C ASP A 14 1.22 -6.04 -19.18
N GLY A 15 0.85 -7.24 -19.60
CA GLY A 15 -0.13 -8.07 -18.87
C GLY A 15 0.38 -8.46 -17.48
N LEU A 16 -0.54 -8.71 -16.55
CA LEU A 16 -0.21 -9.07 -15.15
C LEU A 16 0.78 -10.24 -15.03
N GLY A 17 0.67 -11.25 -15.91
CA GLY A 17 1.60 -12.38 -15.95
C GLY A 17 3.04 -11.95 -16.26
N ALA A 18 3.25 -11.15 -17.31
CA ALA A 18 4.56 -10.64 -17.70
C ALA A 18 5.18 -9.75 -16.61
N ARG A 19 4.36 -8.91 -15.96
CA ARG A 19 4.80 -8.11 -14.82
C ARG A 19 5.25 -8.97 -13.63
N ARG A 20 4.54 -10.07 -13.37
CA ARG A 20 4.88 -11.03 -12.31
C ARG A 20 6.20 -11.73 -12.58
N GLU A 21 6.39 -12.23 -13.80
CA GLU A 21 7.66 -12.85 -14.21
C GLU A 21 8.83 -11.86 -14.10
N SER A 22 8.61 -10.61 -14.51
CA SER A 22 9.63 -9.56 -14.45
C SER A 22 9.98 -9.17 -13.01
N ALA A 23 8.98 -9.06 -12.12
CA ALA A 23 9.20 -8.82 -10.70
C ALA A 23 9.98 -9.96 -10.03
N ALA A 24 9.61 -11.22 -10.33
CA ALA A 24 10.31 -12.40 -9.82
C ALA A 24 11.77 -12.43 -10.31
N ARG A 25 12.01 -12.09 -11.58
CA ARG A 25 13.36 -11.97 -12.15
C ARG A 25 14.19 -10.87 -11.47
N ALA A 26 13.60 -9.70 -11.22
CA ALA A 26 14.26 -8.61 -10.51
C ALA A 26 14.66 -9.02 -9.08
N LEU A 27 13.79 -9.75 -8.36
CA LEU A 27 14.12 -10.27 -7.03
C LEU A 27 15.23 -11.32 -7.07
N ALA A 28 15.19 -12.25 -8.03
CA ALA A 28 16.22 -13.27 -8.20
C ALA A 28 17.60 -12.63 -8.45
N LEU A 29 17.66 -11.62 -9.34
CA LEU A 29 18.89 -10.89 -9.63
C LEU A 29 19.41 -10.12 -8.41
N ALA A 30 18.54 -9.42 -7.67
CA ALA A 30 18.96 -8.71 -6.47
C ALA A 30 19.56 -9.66 -5.42
N ARG A 31 18.98 -10.86 -5.26
CA ARG A 31 19.49 -11.90 -4.35
C ARG A 31 20.80 -12.51 -4.84
N SER A 32 20.94 -12.81 -6.13
CA SER A 32 22.17 -13.40 -6.67
C SER A 32 23.37 -12.46 -6.57
N GLU A 33 23.13 -11.16 -6.65
CA GLU A 33 24.14 -10.13 -6.48
C GLU A 33 24.45 -9.82 -4.99
N GLY A 34 23.73 -10.43 -4.05
CA GLY A 34 23.91 -10.21 -2.62
C GLY A 34 23.51 -8.82 -2.14
N TRP A 35 22.64 -8.11 -2.86
CA TRP A 35 22.22 -6.76 -2.46
C TRP A 35 21.29 -6.79 -1.25
N THR A 36 21.48 -5.83 -0.35
CA THR A 36 20.68 -5.66 0.88
C THR A 36 20.08 -4.25 1.00
N ASP A 37 20.12 -3.47 -0.08
CA ASP A 37 19.75 -2.05 -0.12
C ASP A 37 18.41 -1.82 -0.85
N ASN A 38 18.15 -0.56 -1.23
CA ASN A 38 16.97 -0.12 -1.99
C ASN A 38 16.63 -1.02 -3.19
N ARG A 39 17.62 -1.63 -3.84
CA ARG A 39 17.39 -2.52 -5.00
C ARG A 39 16.67 -3.79 -4.58
N LEU A 40 17.07 -4.39 -3.46
CA LEU A 40 16.36 -5.54 -2.89
C LEU A 40 14.97 -5.13 -2.42
N ALA A 41 14.86 -4.01 -1.71
CA ALA A 41 13.57 -3.52 -1.18
C ALA A 41 12.55 -3.25 -2.31
N LEU A 42 12.98 -2.62 -3.40
CA LEU A 42 12.13 -2.36 -4.56
C LEU A 42 11.68 -3.66 -5.24
N SER A 43 12.59 -4.62 -5.42
CA SER A 43 12.25 -5.95 -5.96
C SER A 43 11.20 -6.66 -5.11
N LEU A 44 11.36 -6.67 -3.79
CA LEU A 44 10.42 -7.29 -2.84
C LEU A 44 9.03 -6.63 -2.91
N MET A 45 8.98 -5.29 -2.91
CA MET A 45 7.73 -4.55 -3.04
C MET A 45 7.01 -4.86 -4.36
N LEU A 46 7.75 -4.97 -5.47
CA LEU A 46 7.16 -5.29 -6.77
C LEU A 46 6.59 -6.70 -6.82
N VAL A 47 7.30 -7.70 -6.29
CA VAL A 47 6.80 -9.08 -6.20
C VAL A 47 5.51 -9.12 -5.39
N ALA A 48 5.48 -8.46 -4.23
CA ALA A 48 4.27 -8.40 -3.40
C ALA A 48 3.09 -7.73 -4.11
N ARG A 49 3.33 -6.65 -4.86
CA ARG A 49 2.28 -5.90 -5.58
C ARG A 49 1.58 -6.74 -6.66
N VAL A 50 2.29 -7.65 -7.30
CA VAL A 50 1.77 -8.47 -8.41
C VAL A 50 1.50 -9.92 -8.01
N ALA A 51 1.62 -10.23 -6.72
CA ALA A 51 1.39 -11.57 -6.19
C ALA A 51 -0.04 -12.05 -6.49
N PRO A 52 -0.23 -13.34 -6.83
CA PRO A 52 -1.55 -13.93 -6.96
C PRO A 52 -2.20 -14.08 -5.57
N ARG A 53 -3.53 -14.25 -5.54
CA ARG A 53 -4.33 -14.24 -4.29
C ARG A 53 -3.95 -15.37 -3.32
N ASP A 54 -3.52 -16.50 -3.85
CA ASP A 54 -3.09 -17.68 -3.11
C ASP A 54 -1.67 -17.55 -2.51
N GLN A 55 -0.88 -16.55 -2.92
CA GLN A 55 0.46 -16.25 -2.38
C GLN A 55 0.45 -15.05 -1.43
N GLY A 56 -0.68 -14.81 -0.74
CA GLY A 56 -0.84 -13.66 0.15
C GLY A 56 0.18 -13.60 1.30
N GLU A 57 0.55 -14.75 1.87
CA GLU A 57 1.53 -14.83 2.96
C GLU A 57 2.94 -14.44 2.49
N GLU A 58 3.39 -14.96 1.35
CA GLU A 58 4.69 -14.61 0.76
C GLU A 58 4.76 -13.13 0.38
N ALA A 59 3.66 -12.59 -0.18
CA ALA A 59 3.55 -11.18 -0.49
C ALA A 59 3.64 -10.29 0.76
N MET A 60 2.99 -10.70 1.85
CA MET A 60 3.06 -10.03 3.15
C MET A 60 4.49 -10.03 3.70
N GLN A 61 5.16 -11.19 3.70
CA GLN A 61 6.55 -11.29 4.15
C GLN A 61 7.48 -10.40 3.31
N ALA A 62 7.29 -10.36 1.99
CA ALA A 62 8.07 -9.50 1.11
C ALA A 62 7.86 -8.00 1.42
N LEU A 63 6.62 -7.56 1.72
CA LEU A 63 6.36 -6.18 2.15
C LEU A 63 7.02 -5.87 3.48
N LEU A 64 6.92 -6.76 4.47
CA LEU A 64 7.55 -6.58 5.78
C LEU A 64 9.08 -6.45 5.66
N GLN A 65 9.70 -7.31 4.85
CA GLN A 65 11.13 -7.26 4.57
C GLN A 65 11.53 -5.98 3.83
N ALA A 66 10.77 -5.58 2.80
CA ALA A 66 11.02 -4.34 2.08
C ALA A 66 10.93 -3.12 3.01
N ALA A 67 9.92 -3.09 3.88
CA ALA A 67 9.73 -2.01 4.84
C ALA A 67 10.89 -1.92 5.84
N ASP A 68 11.41 -3.06 6.28
CA ASP A 68 12.57 -3.13 7.17
C ASP A 68 13.82 -2.55 6.50
N ILE A 69 14.11 -2.94 5.26
CA ILE A 69 15.24 -2.40 4.50
C ILE A 69 15.10 -0.88 4.32
N TYR A 70 13.93 -0.40 3.90
CA TYR A 70 13.71 1.04 3.70
C TYR A 70 13.82 1.85 4.98
N ARG A 71 13.40 1.31 6.14
CA ARG A 71 13.57 1.99 7.44
C ARG A 71 15.03 2.12 7.85
N HIS A 72 15.88 1.19 7.45
CA HIS A 72 17.32 1.22 7.73
C HIS A 72 18.14 1.90 6.63
N THR A 73 17.50 2.39 5.57
CA THR A 73 18.17 3.07 4.45
C THR A 73 17.97 4.58 4.57
N PRO A 74 19.05 5.40 4.60
CA PRO A 74 18.92 6.85 4.59
C PRO A 74 18.07 7.35 3.41
N GLY A 75 17.03 8.13 3.67
CA GLY A 75 16.10 8.62 2.64
C GLY A 75 15.03 7.61 2.20
N GLY A 76 14.99 6.42 2.81
CA GLY A 76 14.01 5.36 2.52
C GLY A 76 12.66 5.56 3.21
N GLU A 77 12.48 6.60 4.02
CA GLU A 77 11.35 6.70 4.94
C GLU A 77 10.01 6.89 4.21
N VAL A 78 10.02 7.60 3.09
CA VAL A 78 8.82 7.76 2.24
C VAL A 78 8.42 6.44 1.58
N HIS A 79 9.39 5.60 1.21
CA HIS A 79 9.13 4.27 0.67
C HIS A 79 8.58 3.33 1.75
N ALA A 80 9.16 3.37 2.96
CA ALA A 80 8.62 2.65 4.12
C ALA A 80 7.17 3.08 4.41
N ALA A 81 6.86 4.38 4.36
CA ALA A 81 5.50 4.89 4.56
C ALA A 81 4.50 4.39 3.50
N HIS A 82 4.91 4.28 2.23
CA HIS A 82 4.06 3.69 1.19
C HIS A 82 3.81 2.20 1.43
N ILE A 83 4.80 1.47 1.94
CA ILE A 83 4.61 0.07 2.31
C ILE A 83 3.69 -0.05 3.52
N ASP A 84 3.83 0.83 4.52
CA ASP A 84 2.92 0.88 5.67
C ASP A 84 1.47 1.10 5.25
N MET A 85 1.22 1.94 4.24
CA MET A 85 -0.11 2.08 3.65
C MET A 85 -0.62 0.76 3.04
N HIS A 86 0.23 0.02 2.30
CA HIS A 86 -0.17 -1.27 1.73
C HIS A 86 -0.47 -2.31 2.82
N LEU A 87 0.36 -2.36 3.88
CA LEU A 87 0.13 -3.20 5.04
C LEU A 87 -1.17 -2.81 5.77
N ALA A 88 -1.48 -1.51 5.86
CA ALA A 88 -2.71 -1.03 6.49
C ALA A 88 -3.96 -1.46 5.71
N VAL A 89 -3.90 -1.44 4.37
CA VAL A 89 -4.97 -1.97 3.51
C VAL A 89 -5.18 -3.47 3.73
N GLN A 90 -4.11 -4.25 3.90
CA GLN A 90 -4.21 -5.68 4.19
C GLN A 90 -4.75 -5.95 5.60
N ALA A 91 -4.34 -5.16 6.59
CA ALA A 91 -4.88 -5.20 7.94
C ALA A 91 -6.39 -4.89 7.92
N LEU A 92 -6.84 -3.87 7.18
CA LEU A 92 -8.26 -3.60 6.96
C LEU A 92 -9.01 -4.78 6.35
N ALA A 93 -8.44 -5.39 5.31
CA ALA A 93 -9.04 -6.52 4.60
C ALA A 93 -9.23 -7.76 5.48
N THR A 94 -8.44 -7.88 6.54
CA THR A 94 -8.44 -9.01 7.49
C THR A 94 -9.07 -8.64 8.84
N GLY A 95 -9.66 -7.45 8.98
CA GLY A 95 -10.33 -7.00 10.19
C GLY A 95 -9.39 -6.57 11.33
N GLN A 96 -8.10 -6.43 11.06
CA GLN A 96 -7.10 -5.96 12.02
C GLN A 96 -7.09 -4.42 12.08
N SER A 97 -8.23 -3.82 12.42
CA SER A 97 -8.44 -2.36 12.31
C SER A 97 -7.46 -1.54 13.15
N GLN A 98 -7.11 -2.01 14.35
CA GLN A 98 -6.12 -1.31 15.19
C GLN A 98 -4.73 -1.30 14.54
N VAL A 99 -4.30 -2.42 13.96
CA VAL A 99 -3.04 -2.51 13.21
C VAL A 99 -3.06 -1.54 12.02
N ALA A 100 -4.18 -1.44 11.31
CA ALA A 100 -4.34 -0.48 10.22
C ALA A 100 -4.18 0.98 10.71
N LEU A 101 -4.75 1.33 11.86
CA LEU A 101 -4.59 2.66 12.47
C LEU A 101 -3.14 2.96 12.82
N ASP A 102 -2.44 2.02 13.44
CA ASP A 102 -1.04 2.21 13.86
C ASP A 102 -0.12 2.40 12.65
N LEU A 103 -0.34 1.63 11.57
CA LEU A 103 0.38 1.76 10.31
C LEU A 103 0.11 3.09 9.62
N VAL A 104 -1.15 3.53 9.56
CA VAL A 104 -1.50 4.86 9.02
C VAL A 104 -0.84 5.96 9.84
N GLN A 105 -0.91 5.89 11.17
CA GLN A 105 -0.32 6.88 12.06
C GLN A 105 1.19 7.01 11.84
N ARG A 106 1.89 5.88 11.60
CA ARG A 106 3.32 5.87 11.27
C ARG A 106 3.62 6.50 9.90
N ALA A 107 2.76 6.31 8.91
CA ALA A 107 2.95 6.81 7.55
C ALA A 107 2.61 8.30 7.36
N LEU A 108 1.65 8.83 8.13
CA LEU A 108 1.09 10.18 7.96
C LEU A 108 2.14 11.32 7.90
N PRO A 109 3.14 11.38 8.80
CA PRO A 109 4.13 12.46 8.77
C PRO A 109 4.91 12.54 7.45
N TYR A 110 5.11 11.39 6.79
CA TYR A 110 5.83 11.30 5.52
C TYR A 110 4.96 11.74 4.34
N ALA A 111 3.67 11.42 4.36
CA ALA A 111 2.72 11.95 3.38
C ALA A 111 2.60 13.47 3.47
N THR A 112 2.57 14.03 4.68
CA THR A 112 2.54 15.49 4.91
C THR A 112 3.85 16.14 4.44
N ARG A 113 5.01 15.60 4.83
CA ARG A 113 6.32 16.15 4.47
C ARG A 113 6.59 16.15 2.96
N THR A 114 6.05 15.18 2.24
CA THR A 114 6.20 15.08 0.79
C THR A 114 5.15 15.87 0.01
N GLU A 115 4.22 16.53 0.71
CA GLU A 115 3.11 17.29 0.11
C GLU A 115 2.29 16.46 -0.89
N ASN A 116 2.32 15.13 -0.76
CA ASN A 116 1.63 14.22 -1.66
C ASN A 116 0.18 14.05 -1.21
N ALA A 117 -0.70 14.90 -1.76
CA ALA A 117 -2.11 14.93 -1.40
C ALA A 117 -2.86 13.62 -1.70
N ALA A 118 -2.48 12.89 -2.76
CA ALA A 118 -3.08 11.60 -3.10
C ALA A 118 -2.74 10.53 -2.06
N PHE A 119 -1.48 10.54 -1.61
CA PHE A 119 -1.00 9.65 -0.57
C PHE A 119 -1.65 9.99 0.78
N LEU A 120 -1.69 11.27 1.15
CA LEU A 120 -2.36 11.74 2.37
C LEU A 120 -3.85 11.34 2.38
N ALA A 121 -4.57 11.59 1.30
CA ALA A 121 -5.98 11.21 1.18
C ALA A 121 -6.18 9.69 1.28
N SER A 122 -5.31 8.89 0.65
CA SER A 122 -5.37 7.43 0.75
C SER A 122 -5.22 6.95 2.19
N LEU A 123 -4.25 7.49 2.94
CA LEU A 123 -4.05 7.17 4.35
C LEU A 123 -5.28 7.53 5.20
N GLN A 124 -5.89 8.69 4.95
CA GLN A 124 -7.06 9.13 5.71
C GLN A 124 -8.32 8.31 5.37
N PHE A 125 -8.50 7.89 4.12
CA PHE A 125 -9.55 6.94 3.76
C PHE A 125 -9.37 5.58 4.45
N ILE A 126 -8.14 5.06 4.52
CA ILE A 126 -7.83 3.83 5.26
C ILE A 126 -8.16 4.00 6.75
N ARG A 127 -7.77 5.13 7.34
CA ARG A 127 -8.08 5.47 8.73
C ARG A 127 -9.59 5.54 8.97
N ALA A 128 -10.34 6.16 8.05
CA ALA A 128 -11.80 6.23 8.16
C ALA A 128 -12.44 4.84 8.16
N GLU A 129 -12.02 3.94 7.27
CA GLU A 129 -12.52 2.56 7.28
C GLU A 129 -12.14 1.79 8.54
N ALA A 130 -10.94 1.99 9.06
CA ALA A 130 -10.52 1.36 10.31
C ALA A 130 -11.37 1.85 11.50
N LEU A 131 -11.63 3.16 11.58
CA LEU A 131 -12.51 3.75 12.58
C LEU A 131 -13.94 3.21 12.47
N ALA A 132 -14.47 3.08 11.25
CA ALA A 132 -15.79 2.49 11.01
C ALA A 132 -15.87 1.03 11.48
N GLN A 133 -14.84 0.22 11.20
CA GLN A 133 -14.76 -1.17 11.68
C GLN A 133 -14.73 -1.28 13.21
N LEU A 134 -14.19 -0.27 13.90
CA LEU A 134 -14.17 -0.15 15.36
C LEU A 134 -15.46 0.49 15.95
N GLY A 135 -16.48 0.73 15.13
CA GLY A 135 -17.75 1.32 15.57
C GLY A 135 -17.72 2.84 15.74
N GLN A 136 -16.64 3.52 15.35
CA GLN A 136 -16.52 4.98 15.42
C GLN A 136 -17.06 5.65 14.14
N THR A 137 -18.29 5.30 13.77
CA THR A 137 -18.91 5.67 12.48
C THR A 137 -18.95 7.18 12.24
N ASP A 138 -19.32 7.98 13.24
CA ASP A 138 -19.41 9.44 13.09
C ASP A 138 -18.05 10.10 12.82
N GLN A 139 -16.96 9.53 13.36
CA GLN A 139 -15.61 10.01 13.10
C GLN A 139 -15.15 9.57 11.71
N ALA A 140 -15.48 8.35 11.31
CA ALA A 140 -15.18 7.85 9.97
C ALA A 140 -15.84 8.69 8.88
N GLU A 141 -17.14 9.00 9.00
CA GLU A 141 -17.86 9.82 8.01
C GLU A 141 -17.27 11.22 7.87
N ARG A 142 -16.99 11.88 9.00
CA ARG A 142 -16.32 13.20 9.00
C ARG A 142 -14.96 13.14 8.32
N LEU A 143 -14.15 12.14 8.65
CA LEU A 143 -12.82 12.00 8.07
C LEU A 143 -12.85 11.74 6.55
N ARG A 144 -13.82 10.96 6.05
CA ARG A 144 -14.02 10.79 4.59
C ARG A 144 -14.28 12.13 3.93
N LEU A 145 -15.21 12.92 4.46
CA LEU A 145 -15.57 14.23 3.93
C LEU A 145 -14.39 15.20 3.94
N ASP A 146 -13.70 15.32 5.07
CA ASP A 146 -12.55 16.23 5.22
C ASP A 146 -11.42 15.89 4.25
N SER A 147 -11.25 14.60 3.92
CA SER A 147 -10.19 14.12 3.05
C SER A 147 -10.47 14.32 1.55
N MET A 148 -11.72 14.58 1.16
CA MET A 148 -12.11 14.66 -0.25
C MET A 148 -11.45 15.82 -1.00
N ALA A 149 -11.19 16.96 -0.35
CA ALA A 149 -10.54 18.09 -0.99
C ALA A 149 -9.10 17.75 -1.39
N ALA A 150 -8.32 17.18 -0.46
CA ALA A 150 -6.97 16.69 -0.73
C ALA A 150 -6.98 15.57 -1.77
N ALA A 151 -7.97 14.68 -1.72
CA ALA A 151 -8.12 13.59 -2.69
C ALA A 151 -8.35 14.14 -4.10
N ARG A 152 -9.26 15.11 -4.28
CA ARG A 152 -9.51 15.75 -5.58
C ARG A 152 -8.27 16.37 -6.16
N TYR A 153 -7.51 17.09 -5.34
CA TYR A 153 -6.25 17.70 -5.76
C TYR A 153 -5.22 16.63 -6.14
N GLY A 154 -5.01 15.62 -5.29
CA GLY A 154 -4.00 14.58 -5.50
C GLY A 154 -4.28 13.62 -6.66
N PHE A 155 -5.54 13.22 -6.85
CA PHE A 155 -5.95 12.30 -7.91
C PHE A 155 -6.36 13.02 -9.21
N GLY A 156 -6.40 14.35 -9.20
CA GLY A 156 -6.69 15.17 -10.38
C GLY A 156 -8.17 15.29 -10.78
N SER A 157 -9.08 14.56 -10.14
CA SER A 157 -10.53 14.72 -10.36
C SER A 157 -11.38 14.20 -9.20
N ASP A 158 -12.62 14.67 -9.09
CA ASP A 158 -13.60 14.14 -8.12
C ASP A 158 -13.94 12.67 -8.41
N ALA A 159 -14.04 12.29 -9.69
CA ALA A 159 -14.30 10.91 -10.08
C ALA A 159 -13.18 9.96 -9.62
N ALA A 160 -11.91 10.34 -9.82
CA ALA A 160 -10.76 9.55 -9.38
C ALA A 160 -10.67 9.47 -7.85
N ALA A 161 -10.94 10.58 -7.15
CA ALA A 161 -11.00 10.62 -5.70
C ALA A 161 -12.06 9.67 -5.12
N ARG A 162 -13.30 9.71 -5.67
CA ARG A 162 -14.38 8.79 -5.27
C ARG A 162 -14.04 7.34 -5.59
N THR A 163 -13.48 7.07 -6.77
CA THR A 163 -13.04 5.72 -7.14
C THR A 163 -12.08 5.14 -6.10
N ARG A 164 -11.13 5.96 -5.62
CA ARG A 164 -10.20 5.54 -4.57
C ARG A 164 -10.89 5.31 -3.23
N LEU A 165 -11.79 6.22 -2.82
CA LEU A 165 -12.57 6.07 -1.59
C LEU A 165 -13.39 4.77 -1.62
N ASP A 166 -14.14 4.53 -2.69
CA ASP A 166 -14.99 3.35 -2.87
C ASP A 166 -14.15 2.06 -2.91
N GLU A 167 -12.95 2.10 -3.49
CA GLU A 167 -12.01 0.98 -3.47
C GLU A 167 -11.64 0.58 -2.04
N ILE A 168 -11.24 1.55 -1.22
CA ILE A 168 -10.83 1.31 0.16
C ILE A 168 -12.03 0.85 1.01
N ALA A 169 -13.20 1.48 0.84
CA ALA A 169 -14.43 1.08 1.51
C ALA A 169 -14.84 -0.37 1.18
N ARG A 170 -14.70 -0.79 -0.09
CA ARG A 170 -14.98 -2.17 -0.50
C ARG A 170 -14.05 -3.19 0.18
N ILE A 171 -12.77 -2.82 0.36
CA ILE A 171 -11.78 -3.66 1.07
C ILE A 171 -12.15 -3.77 2.55
N GLY A 172 -12.43 -2.64 3.22
CA GLY A 172 -12.85 -2.63 4.62
C GLY A 172 -14.15 -3.41 4.86
N GLY A 173 -15.12 -3.33 3.95
CA GLY A 173 -16.37 -4.07 4.05
C GLY A 173 -16.25 -5.59 3.86
N ALA A 174 -15.18 -6.08 3.22
CA ALA A 174 -14.97 -7.53 3.02
C ALA A 174 -14.70 -8.27 4.33
N ALA A 175 -13.87 -7.70 5.20
CA ALA A 175 -13.60 -8.25 6.53
C ALA A 175 -14.87 -8.36 7.38
N HIS A 176 -15.70 -7.31 7.35
CA HIS A 176 -16.93 -7.25 8.14
C HIS A 176 -17.98 -8.28 7.71
N ARG A 177 -17.98 -8.68 6.43
CA ARG A 177 -18.84 -9.78 5.94
C ARG A 177 -18.36 -11.15 6.42
N LEU A 178 -17.04 -11.38 6.44
CA LEU A 178 -16.46 -12.63 6.93
C LEU A 178 -16.69 -12.84 8.43
N ALA A 179 -16.65 -11.77 9.22
CA ALA A 179 -16.87 -11.83 10.68
C ALA A 179 -18.34 -12.07 11.09
N ARG A 180 -19.30 -11.99 10.16
CA ARG A 180 -20.74 -12.20 10.42
C ARG A 180 -21.27 -13.57 9.98
N LEU A 181 -20.41 -14.40 9.39
CA LEU A 181 -20.70 -15.80 9.04
C LEU A 181 -20.26 -16.73 10.17
#